data_AF-V7FB84-F1
#
_entry.id   AF-V7FB84-F1
#
_cell.length_a   1.000
_cell.length_b   1.000
_cell.length_c   1.000
_cell.angle_alpha   90.00
_cell.angle_beta   90.00
_cell.angle_gamma   90.00
#
_symmetry.space_group_name_H-M   'P 1'
#
loop_
_entity.id
_entity.type
_entity.pdbx_description
1 polymer ?
#
loop_
_entity_poly.entity_id
_entity_poly.type
_entity_poly.pdbx_seq_one_letter_code
_entity_poly.pdbx_strand_id
1 'polypeptide(L)'
;MARRFLASAWLLLLPTMATAAEPTVVSCQFEKMPPMILTFRGGMGADDNSLQVGQTKPVPMSVGSNLMTAAYGAQEFTFSLRLPANVSVSAPGQDTQTFYGECISSLQQ
;
A
#
# COMPACT_ATOMS: atom_id res chain seq x y z
N MET A 1 -42.80 53.39 13.70
CA MET A 1 -41.56 52.83 14.27
C MET A 1 -41.74 51.32 14.39
N ALA A 2 -41.15 50.52 13.51
CA ALA A 2 -41.08 49.06 13.65
C ALA A 2 -39.97 48.52 12.73
N ARG A 3 -38.76 48.36 13.27
CA ARG A 3 -37.62 47.73 12.59
C ARG A 3 -37.79 46.21 12.68
N ARG A 4 -38.06 45.56 11.56
CA ARG A 4 -38.00 44.09 11.45
C ARG A 4 -36.56 43.71 11.05
N PHE A 5 -35.78 43.26 12.02
CA PHE A 5 -34.53 42.56 11.75
C PHE A 5 -34.88 41.12 11.35
N LEU A 6 -34.70 40.78 10.07
CA LEU A 6 -34.68 39.40 9.60
C LEU A 6 -33.23 38.91 9.70
N ALA A 7 -32.99 38.01 10.65
CA ALA A 7 -31.70 37.43 10.93
C ALA A 7 -31.24 36.56 9.76
N SER A 8 -30.12 36.93 9.15
CA SER A 8 -29.42 36.13 8.14
C SER A 8 -28.83 34.88 8.82
N ALA A 9 -29.48 33.73 8.63
CA ALA A 9 -28.95 32.44 9.06
C ALA A 9 -27.78 32.02 8.14
N TRP A 10 -26.56 32.30 8.57
CA TRP A 10 -25.35 31.74 7.97
C TRP A 10 -25.26 30.26 8.37
N LEU A 11 -25.63 29.36 7.47
CA LEU A 11 -25.33 27.94 7.62
C LEU A 11 -23.81 27.77 7.58
N LEU A 12 -23.22 27.51 8.75
CA LEU A 12 -21.83 27.09 8.89
C LEU A 12 -21.69 25.68 8.30
N LEU A 13 -21.19 25.59 7.07
CA LEU A 13 -20.67 24.36 6.49
C LEU A 13 -19.42 23.97 7.28
N LEU A 14 -19.56 22.99 8.17
CA LEU A 14 -18.42 22.33 8.81
C LEU A 14 -17.68 21.52 7.72
N PRO A 15 -16.41 21.81 7.42
CA PRO A 15 -15.62 20.94 6.55
C PRO A 15 -15.43 19.60 7.27
N THR A 16 -15.96 18.53 6.69
CA THR A 16 -15.67 17.16 7.10
C THR A 16 -14.17 16.94 6.95
N MET A 17 -13.43 16.92 8.06
CA MET A 17 -12.04 16.47 8.04
C MET A 17 -12.05 14.97 7.74
N ALA A 18 -11.76 14.61 6.50
CA ALA A 18 -11.47 13.23 6.15
C ALA A 18 -10.16 12.85 6.84
N THR A 19 -10.24 12.06 7.91
CA THR A 19 -9.08 11.41 8.52
C THR A 19 -8.50 10.44 7.51
N ALA A 20 -7.37 10.79 6.90
CA ALA A 20 -6.59 9.82 6.12
C ALA A 20 -6.19 8.69 7.08
N ALA A 21 -6.58 7.46 6.77
CA ALA A 21 -6.20 6.29 7.56
C ALA A 21 -4.67 6.16 7.58
N GLU A 22 -4.11 5.74 8.71
CA GLU A 22 -2.67 5.48 8.80
C GLU A 22 -2.29 4.31 7.88
N PRO A 23 -1.14 4.40 7.19
CA PRO A 23 -0.71 3.33 6.30
C PRO A 23 -0.45 2.04 7.07
N THR A 24 -0.90 0.92 6.52
CA THR A 24 -0.46 -0.40 6.99
C THR A 24 0.91 -0.70 6.40
N VAL A 25 1.88 -1.04 7.23
CA VAL A 25 3.23 -1.38 6.80
C VAL A 25 3.48 -2.86 7.05
N VAL A 26 3.82 -3.60 5.99
CA VAL A 26 4.17 -5.02 6.06
C VAL A 26 5.64 -5.18 5.70
N SER A 27 6.43 -5.66 6.66
CA SER A 27 7.84 -5.98 6.48
C SER A 27 7.98 -7.45 6.12
N CYS A 28 8.59 -7.75 4.98
CA CYS A 28 8.80 -9.10 4.48
C CYS A 28 10.28 -9.43 4.39
N GLN A 29 10.62 -10.65 4.82
CA GLN A 29 11.95 -11.23 4.66
C GLN A 29 11.82 -12.54 3.89
N PHE A 30 12.20 -12.52 2.62
CA PHE A 30 12.24 -13.70 1.75
C PHE A 30 13.66 -14.26 1.66
N GLU A 31 13.77 -15.57 1.43
CA GLU A 31 15.06 -16.24 1.24
C GLU A 31 15.82 -15.64 0.07
N LYS A 32 17.13 -15.38 0.25
CA LYS A 32 18.04 -14.88 -0.78
C LYS A 32 17.66 -13.53 -1.39
N MET A 33 16.70 -12.82 -0.78
CA MET A 33 16.24 -11.50 -1.22
C MET A 33 16.57 -10.43 -0.19
N PRO A 34 16.79 -9.17 -0.62
CA PRO A 34 16.82 -8.03 0.29
C PRO A 34 15.50 -7.92 1.08
N PRO A 35 15.52 -7.31 2.28
CA PRO A 35 14.28 -7.05 3.02
C PRO A 35 13.35 -6.17 2.19
N MET A 36 12.05 -6.42 2.26
CA MET A 36 11.05 -5.68 1.50
C MET A 36 10.00 -5.06 2.41
N ILE A 37 9.58 -3.85 2.09
CA ILE A 37 8.54 -3.13 2.85
C ILE A 37 7.39 -2.83 1.89
N LEU A 38 6.23 -3.40 2.18
CA LEU A 38 4.97 -3.13 1.49
C LEU A 38 4.20 -2.10 2.32
N THR A 39 3.83 -0.98 1.73
CA THR A 39 3.04 0.07 2.38
C THR A 39 1.68 0.16 1.71
N PHE A 40 0.62 -0.06 2.48
CA PHE A 40 -0.76 0.03 2.02
C PHE A 40 -1.40 1.30 2.55
N ARG A 41 -1.94 2.14 1.67
CA ARG A 41 -2.52 3.45 2.04
C ARG A 41 -4.02 3.52 1.76
N GLY A 42 -4.47 3.07 0.59
CA GLY A 42 -5.89 2.99 0.25
C GLY A 42 -6.46 1.56 0.14
N GLY A 43 -5.65 0.51 0.36
CA GLY A 43 -6.08 -0.88 0.25
C GLY A 43 -6.13 -1.39 -1.20
N MET A 44 -7.04 -2.32 -1.49
CA MET A 44 -7.15 -2.96 -2.82
C MET A 44 -7.59 -1.95 -3.89
N GLY A 45 -6.90 -1.93 -5.03
CA GLY A 45 -7.19 -1.02 -6.14
C GLY A 45 -6.81 0.45 -5.90
N ALA A 46 -6.15 0.77 -4.78
CA ALA A 46 -5.61 2.10 -4.56
C ALA A 46 -4.26 2.30 -5.29
N ASP A 47 -4.06 3.50 -5.80
CA ASP A 47 -2.90 3.85 -6.65
C ASP A 47 -1.70 4.35 -5.84
N ASP A 48 -1.82 4.47 -4.52
CA ASP A 48 -0.82 5.04 -3.61
C ASP A 48 -0.12 3.99 -2.73
N ASN A 49 -0.37 2.71 -2.98
CA ASN A 49 0.38 1.62 -2.36
C ASN A 49 1.80 1.56 -2.94
N SER A 50 2.76 1.14 -2.12
CA SER A 50 4.17 1.12 -2.54
C SER A 50 4.94 -0.08 -2.04
N LEU A 51 5.93 -0.52 -2.84
CA LEU A 51 6.94 -1.49 -2.48
C LEU A 51 8.29 -0.79 -2.34
N GLN A 52 9.03 -1.09 -1.28
CA GLN A 52 10.45 -0.77 -1.15
C GLN A 52 11.27 -2.06 -1.09
N VAL A 53 12.33 -2.14 -1.90
CA VAL A 53 13.26 -3.29 -1.93
C VAL A 53 14.60 -2.89 -1.33
N GLY A 54 14.97 -3.44 -0.18
CA GLY A 54 16.16 -3.03 0.57
C GLY A 54 16.12 -1.55 0.97
N GLN A 55 17.20 -0.83 0.71
CA GLN A 55 17.33 0.62 1.01
C GLN A 55 17.03 1.52 -0.21
N THR A 56 16.17 1.08 -1.12
CA THR A 56 15.85 1.80 -2.36
C THR A 56 14.69 2.77 -2.17
N LYS A 57 14.39 3.59 -3.18
CA LYS A 57 13.19 4.43 -3.18
C LYS A 57 11.95 3.54 -3.38
N PRO A 58 10.83 3.81 -2.67
CA PRO A 58 9.58 3.09 -2.91
C PRO A 58 9.10 3.26 -4.35
N VAL A 59 8.58 2.18 -4.92
CA VAL A 59 7.93 2.12 -6.23
C VAL A 59 6.44 1.84 -6.07
N PRO A 60 5.59 2.27 -7.01
CA PRO A 60 4.17 1.94 -6.99
C PRO A 60 3.93 0.43 -6.97
N MET A 61 2.94 0.01 -6.20
CA MET A 61 2.53 -1.39 -6.09
C MET A 61 1.03 -1.48 -6.34
N SER A 62 0.61 -2.40 -7.22
CA SER A 62 -0.78 -2.75 -7.40
C SER A 62 -1.21 -3.81 -6.39
N VAL A 63 -2.37 -3.62 -5.78
CA VAL A 63 -2.94 -4.56 -4.81
C VAL A 63 -4.21 -5.16 -5.40
N GLY A 64 -4.12 -6.43 -5.80
CA GLY A 64 -5.25 -7.23 -6.26
C GLY A 64 -5.91 -8.02 -5.13
N SER A 65 -6.84 -8.90 -5.49
CA SER A 65 -7.62 -9.70 -4.53
C SER A 65 -6.81 -10.75 -3.79
N ASN A 66 -5.80 -11.33 -4.42
CA ASN A 66 -4.96 -12.39 -3.85
C ASN A 66 -3.47 -12.12 -3.96
N LEU A 67 -3.07 -11.26 -4.90
CA LEU A 67 -1.69 -11.00 -5.25
C LEU A 67 -1.46 -9.50 -5.28
N MET A 68 -0.23 -9.09 -5.00
CA MET A 68 0.24 -7.72 -5.19
C MET A 68 1.37 -7.74 -6.21
N THR A 69 1.44 -6.74 -7.07
CA THR A 69 2.47 -6.66 -8.10
C THR A 69 3.16 -5.31 -8.09
N ALA A 70 4.46 -5.31 -8.34
CA ALA A 70 5.25 -4.09 -8.48
C ALA A 70 6.37 -4.30 -9.50
N ALA A 71 6.67 -3.24 -10.26
CA ALA A 71 7.81 -3.22 -11.16
C ALA A 71 8.96 -2.46 -10.50
N TYR A 72 10.13 -3.09 -10.39
CA TYR A 72 11.35 -2.46 -9.90
C TYR A 72 12.49 -2.70 -10.91
N GLY A 73 12.90 -1.63 -11.58
CA GLY A 73 13.83 -1.74 -12.71
C GLY A 73 13.21 -2.54 -13.87
N ALA A 74 13.90 -3.59 -14.31
CA ALA A 74 13.42 -4.51 -15.35
C ALA A 74 12.73 -5.77 -14.77
N GLN A 75 12.50 -5.82 -13.46
CA GLN A 75 11.94 -6.97 -12.77
C GLN A 75 10.50 -6.69 -12.36
N GLU A 76 9.65 -7.70 -12.50
CA GLU A 76 8.29 -7.72 -11.97
C GLU A 76 8.25 -8.63 -10.74
N PHE A 77 7.72 -8.10 -9.64
CA PHE A 77 7.58 -8.78 -8.36
C PHE A 77 6.10 -9.07 -8.13
N THR A 78 5.76 -10.33 -7.86
CA THR A 78 4.41 -10.78 -7.53
C THR A 78 4.41 -11.40 -6.14
N PHE A 79 3.72 -10.78 -5.20
CA PHE A 79 3.67 -11.17 -3.80
C PHE A 79 2.40 -11.95 -3.46
N SER A 80 2.54 -12.97 -2.63
CA SER A 80 1.46 -13.65 -1.91
C SER A 80 1.77 -13.65 -0.42
N LEU A 81 0.90 -13.02 0.38
CA LEU A 81 1.03 -13.00 1.85
C LEU A 81 0.38 -14.21 2.54
N ARG A 82 -0.13 -15.19 1.77
CA ARG A 82 -0.62 -16.46 2.33
C ARG A 82 0.55 -17.25 2.89
N LEU A 83 0.45 -17.76 4.12
CA LEU A 83 1.54 -18.50 4.77
C LEU A 83 1.78 -19.87 4.11
N PRO A 84 3.04 -20.22 3.78
CA PRO A 84 4.23 -19.37 3.85
C PRO A 84 4.22 -18.28 2.77
N ALA A 85 4.52 -17.05 3.17
CA ALA A 85 4.53 -15.93 2.24
C ALA A 85 5.57 -16.17 1.14
N ASN A 86 5.30 -15.66 -0.06
CA ASN A 86 6.25 -15.76 -1.15
C ASN A 86 6.25 -14.53 -2.05
N VAL A 87 7.36 -14.37 -2.76
CA VAL A 87 7.52 -13.42 -3.85
C VAL A 87 8.05 -14.17 -5.08
N SER A 88 7.37 -13.99 -6.20
CA SER A 88 7.83 -14.46 -7.51
C SER A 88 8.41 -13.28 -8.29
N VAL A 89 9.62 -13.44 -8.80
CA VAL A 89 10.36 -12.41 -9.53
C VAL A 89 10.54 -12.87 -10.96
N SER A 90 10.05 -12.07 -11.90
CA SER A 90 10.19 -12.30 -13.34
C SER A 90 11.04 -11.19 -13.96
N ALA A 91 11.92 -11.56 -14.88
CA ALA A 91 12.74 -10.61 -15.64
C ALA A 91 12.74 -11.01 -17.12
N PRO A 92 12.85 -10.05 -18.07
CA PRO A 92 12.93 -10.36 -19.49
C PRO A 92 14.05 -11.36 -19.80
N GLY A 93 13.69 -12.48 -20.44
CA GLY A 93 14.63 -13.53 -20.84
C GLY A 93 15.12 -14.44 -19.71
N GLN A 94 14.51 -14.40 -18.52
CA GLN A 94 14.80 -15.29 -17.42
C GLN A 94 13.52 -16.00 -16.95
N ASP A 95 13.67 -17.23 -16.48
CA ASP A 95 12.59 -17.96 -15.82
C ASP A 95 12.21 -17.26 -14.52
N THR A 96 10.90 -17.25 -14.21
CA THR A 96 10.38 -16.74 -12.94
C THR A 96 10.94 -17.54 -11.78
N GLN A 97 11.47 -16.85 -10.77
CA GLN A 97 11.96 -17.46 -9.53
C GLN A 97 11.04 -17.12 -8.38
N THR A 98 10.67 -18.12 -7.57
CA THR A 98 9.86 -17.94 -6.37
C THR A 98 10.70 -18.10 -5.12
N PHE A 99 10.62 -17.13 -4.22
CA PHE A 99 11.29 -17.10 -2.94
C PHE A 99 10.26 -17.10 -1.82
N TYR A 100 10.43 -17.98 -0.85
CA TYR A 100 9.54 -18.10 0.31
C TYR A 100 10.11 -17.32 1.48
N GLY A 101 9.25 -16.98 2.44
CA GLY A 101 9.65 -16.25 3.62
C GLY A 101 8.47 -15.86 4.51
N GLU A 102 8.73 -14.86 5.34
CA GLU A 102 7.80 -14.40 6.36
C GLU A 102 7.51 -12.91 6.17
N CYS A 103 6.28 -12.51 6.48
CA CYS A 103 5.85 -11.12 6.44
C CYS A 103 5.15 -10.77 7.75
N ILE A 104 5.57 -9.66 8.37
CA ILE A 104 5.03 -9.15 9.63
C ILE A 104 4.39 -7.79 9.36
N SER A 105 3.12 -7.64 9.74
CA SER A 105 2.41 -6.37 9.69
C SER A 105 2.67 -5.54 10.94
N SER A 106 2.79 -4.22 10.78
CA SER A 106 2.81 -3.26 11.89
C SER A 106 1.47 -3.19 12.63
N LEU A 107 0.39 -3.64 11.99
CA LEU A 107 -0.87 -3.96 12.66
C LEU A 107 -0.74 -5.35 13.28
N GLN A 108 -0.07 -5.43 14.44
CA GLN A 108 -0.36 -6.51 15.37
C GLN A 108 -1.81 -6.30 15.85
N GLN A 109 -2.70 -7.23 15.50
CA GLN A 109 -3.96 -7.39 16.20
C GLN A 109 -3.72 -7.89 17.62
#